data_AF-A0A8W8N9C0-F1
#
_entry.id   AF-A0A8W8N9C0-F1
#
_cell.length_a   1.000
_cell.length_b   1.000
_cell.length_c   1.000
_cell.angle_alpha   90.00
_cell.angle_beta   90.00
_cell.angle_gamma   90.00
#
_symmetry.space_group_name_H-M   'P 1'
#
loop_
_entity.id
_entity.type
_entity.pdbx_description
1 polymer ?
#
loop_
_entity_poly.entity_id
_entity_poly.type
_entity_poly.pdbx_seq_one_letter_code
_entity_poly.pdbx_strand_id
1 'polypeptide(L)'
;IKSKYYVSHVEYPRKRFPGYCSGTGYVTSINVVKQVIEVSRNIPFFHLEDVYIAFCLDHLNFTLQNIEGFNTVYDEDEHADLCELKSNSVLVVHNFKKRPSFIKEIWNKHCDI
;
A
#
# COMPACT_ATOMS: atom_id res chain seq x y z
N ILE A 1 -22.44 -13.12 -2.13
CA ILE A 1 -21.56 -11.94 -1.95
C ILE A 1 -20.60 -11.92 -3.13
N LYS A 2 -20.51 -10.83 -3.89
CA LYS A 2 -19.56 -10.70 -5.00
C LYS A 2 -18.63 -9.53 -4.72
N SER A 3 -17.43 -9.83 -4.23
CA SER A 3 -16.38 -8.84 -3.97
C SER A 3 -15.05 -9.41 -4.45
N LYS A 4 -14.21 -8.56 -5.05
CA LYS A 4 -12.83 -8.94 -5.43
C LYS A 4 -11.97 -9.34 -4.23
N TYR A 5 -12.38 -8.89 -3.03
CA TYR A 5 -11.67 -9.12 -1.77
C TYR A 5 -12.39 -10.12 -0.86
N TYR A 6 -13.36 -10.85 -1.39
CA TYR A 6 -14.10 -11.82 -0.57
C TYR A 6 -13.19 -12.99 -0.19
N VAL A 7 -13.09 -13.25 1.11
CA VAL A 7 -12.40 -14.42 1.67
C VAL A 7 -13.45 -15.24 2.42
N SER A 8 -13.59 -16.50 2.07
CA SER A 8 -14.49 -17.40 2.79
C SER A 8 -13.90 -17.86 4.12
N HIS A 9 -14.75 -18.26 5.06
CA HIS A 9 -14.31 -18.86 6.32
C HIS A 9 -13.55 -20.19 6.10
N VAL A 10 -13.81 -20.89 4.98
CA VAL A 10 -13.07 -22.11 4.63
C VAL A 10 -11.63 -21.78 4.25
N GLU A 11 -11.41 -20.69 3.50
CA GLU A 11 -10.08 -20.21 3.14
C GLU A 11 -9.33 -19.60 4.33
N TYR A 12 -10.03 -18.90 5.22
CA TYR A 12 -9.43 -18.29 6.40
C TYR A 12 -10.40 -18.32 7.59
N PRO A 13 -10.22 -19.26 8.55
CA PRO A 13 -11.16 -19.45 9.64
C PRO A 13 -11.03 -18.44 10.78
N ARG A 14 -9.98 -17.61 10.79
CA ARG A 14 -9.79 -16.60 11.85
C ARG A 14 -10.67 -15.39 11.56
N LYS A 15 -11.13 -14.73 12.64
CA LYS A 15 -12.01 -13.56 12.57
C LYS A 15 -11.35 -12.31 11.94
N ARG A 16 -10.02 -12.19 12.04
CA ARG A 16 -9.25 -11.03 11.55
C ARG A 16 -7.92 -11.49 10.95
N PHE A 17 -7.47 -10.76 9.93
CA PHE A 17 -6.08 -10.83 9.47
C PHE A 17 -5.14 -10.23 10.53
N PRO A 18 -3.84 -10.56 10.51
CA PRO A 18 -2.85 -9.71 11.16
C PRO A 18 -2.93 -8.29 10.59
N GLY A 19 -2.34 -7.33 11.30
CA GLY A 19 -2.18 -5.98 10.74
C GLY A 19 -1.44 -6.07 9.40
N TYR A 20 -1.91 -5.34 8.39
CA TYR A 20 -1.31 -5.28 7.06
C TYR A 20 -1.30 -3.83 6.53
N CYS A 21 -0.35 -3.52 5.65
CA CYS A 21 -0.33 -2.26 4.90
C CYS A 21 -1.22 -2.41 3.66
N SER A 22 -2.22 -1.55 3.51
CA SER A 22 -3.16 -1.59 2.37
C SER A 22 -2.57 -0.91 1.13
N GLY A 23 -2.74 -1.53 -0.03
CA GLY A 23 -2.01 -1.39 -1.30
C GLY A 23 -1.93 -0.06 -2.05
N THR A 24 -1.89 1.09 -1.38
CA THR A 24 -1.32 2.30 -2.01
C THR A 24 0.19 2.13 -2.18
N GLY A 25 0.83 1.56 -1.17
CA GLY A 25 2.24 1.19 -1.14
C GLY A 25 2.69 1.00 0.30
N TYR A 26 3.93 0.55 0.47
CA TYR A 26 4.62 0.52 1.76
C TYR A 26 6.12 0.66 1.52
N VAL A 27 6.83 1.18 2.52
CA VAL A 27 8.29 1.38 2.47
C VAL A 27 8.94 0.50 3.52
N THR A 28 10.03 -0.16 3.15
CA THR A 28 10.81 -0.98 4.07
C THR A 28 12.25 -1.09 3.57
N SER A 29 13.13 -1.66 4.40
CA SER A 29 14.51 -1.91 4.03
C SER A 29 14.65 -3.16 3.14
N ILE A 30 15.69 -3.19 2.31
CA ILE A 30 16.05 -4.37 1.52
C ILE A 30 16.29 -5.61 2.41
N ASN A 31 16.77 -5.43 3.63
CA ASN A 31 16.98 -6.53 4.58
C ASN A 31 15.68 -7.19 5.01
N VAL A 32 14.60 -6.40 5.18
CA VAL A 32 13.25 -6.94 5.46
C VAL A 32 12.75 -7.70 4.24
N VAL A 33 12.89 -7.14 3.02
CA VAL A 33 12.48 -7.81 1.78
C VAL A 33 13.15 -9.17 1.60
N LYS A 34 14.46 -9.28 1.89
CA LYS A 34 15.19 -10.55 1.82
C LYS A 34 14.62 -11.61 2.77
N GLN A 35 14.35 -11.23 4.02
CA GLN A 35 13.75 -12.13 5.01
C GLN A 35 12.34 -12.56 4.61
N VAL A 36 11.52 -11.64 4.08
CA VAL A 36 10.20 -11.96 3.54
C VAL A 36 10.29 -12.98 2.40
N ILE A 37 11.23 -12.81 1.47
CA ILE A 37 11.46 -13.77 0.35
C ILE A 37 11.92 -15.14 0.86
N GLU A 38 12.70 -15.18 1.93
CA GLU A 38 13.16 -16.44 2.53
C GLU A 38 11.99 -17.22 3.14
N VAL A 39 11.14 -16.55 3.93
CA VAL A 39 10.02 -17.23 4.63
C VAL A 39 8.82 -17.47 3.73
N SER A 40 8.60 -16.67 2.69
CA SER A 40 7.39 -16.72 1.84
C SER A 40 7.13 -18.11 1.26
N ARG A 41 8.18 -18.86 0.91
CA ARG A 41 8.08 -20.23 0.37
C ARG A 41 7.42 -21.22 1.35
N ASN A 42 7.46 -20.93 2.64
CA ASN A 42 6.89 -21.77 3.70
C ASN A 42 5.53 -21.25 4.19
N ILE A 43 5.10 -20.06 3.74
CA ILE A 43 3.81 -19.49 4.08
C ILE A 43 2.78 -19.91 3.02
N PRO A 44 1.62 -20.47 3.41
CA PRO A 44 0.57 -20.84 2.47
C PRO A 44 0.16 -19.64 1.60
N PHE A 45 0.04 -19.88 0.30
CA PHE A 45 -0.42 -18.87 -0.64
C PHE A 45 -1.77 -18.30 -0.20
N PHE A 46 -1.92 -16.98 -0.35
CA PHE A 46 -3.15 -16.27 -0.08
C PHE A 46 -3.39 -15.25 -1.20
N HIS A 47 -4.62 -15.20 -1.71
CA HIS A 47 -4.92 -14.47 -2.95
C HIS A 47 -4.90 -12.94 -2.78
N LEU A 48 -4.96 -12.44 -1.54
CA LEU A 48 -4.77 -11.02 -1.24
C LEU A 48 -3.29 -10.80 -0.90
N GLU A 49 -2.57 -10.14 -1.80
CA GLU A 49 -1.12 -9.97 -1.74
C GLU A 49 -0.66 -9.19 -0.50
N ASP A 50 -1.35 -8.12 -0.13
CA ASP A 50 -1.01 -7.33 1.06
C ASP A 50 -1.18 -8.16 2.35
N VAL A 51 -2.20 -9.03 2.38
CA VAL A 51 -2.44 -9.94 3.51
C VAL A 51 -1.41 -11.07 3.52
N TYR A 52 -1.00 -11.57 2.36
CA TYR A 52 0.05 -12.57 2.25
C TYR A 52 1.40 -12.04 2.75
N ILE A 53 1.76 -10.79 2.40
CA ILE A 53 2.94 -10.12 2.93
C ILE A 53 2.82 -9.98 4.46
N ALA A 54 1.64 -9.63 4.98
CA ALA A 54 1.43 -9.55 6.43
C ALA A 54 1.60 -10.90 7.14
N PHE A 55 1.22 -12.02 6.53
CA PHE A 55 1.53 -13.35 7.09
C PHE A 55 3.03 -13.61 7.19
N CYS A 56 3.81 -13.17 6.19
CA CYS A 56 5.26 -13.29 6.22
C CYS A 56 5.87 -12.42 7.34
N LEU A 57 5.38 -11.19 7.50
CA LEU A 57 5.84 -10.28 8.55
C LEU A 57 5.46 -10.76 9.97
N ASP A 58 4.26 -11.31 10.13
CA ASP A 58 3.78 -11.94 11.36
C ASP A 58 4.67 -13.13 11.75
N HIS A 59 5.03 -13.99 10.78
CA HIS A 59 5.98 -15.09 11.00
C HIS A 59 7.37 -14.62 11.45
N LEU A 60 7.82 -13.46 10.95
CA LEU A 60 9.09 -12.83 11.31
C LEU A 60 9.02 -11.99 12.60
N ASN A 61 7.85 -11.89 13.23
CA ASN A 61 7.58 -11.00 14.36
C ASN A 61 7.89 -9.52 14.09
N PHE A 62 7.66 -9.05 12.86
CA PHE A 62 7.80 -7.64 12.51
C PHE A 62 6.52 -6.86 12.79
N THR A 63 6.69 -5.63 13.28
CA THR A 63 5.59 -4.70 13.54
C THR A 63 5.41 -3.72 12.39
N LEU A 64 4.17 -3.37 12.09
CA LEU A 64 3.86 -2.32 11.13
C LEU A 64 3.86 -0.95 11.80
N GLN A 65 4.42 0.04 11.10
CA GLN A 65 4.34 1.42 11.49
C GLN A 65 3.46 2.18 10.49
N ASN A 66 2.44 2.87 11.02
CA ASN A 66 1.68 3.81 10.21
C ASN A 66 2.51 5.09 10.01
N ILE A 67 2.62 5.51 8.75
CA ILE A 67 3.29 6.74 8.34
C ILE A 67 2.25 7.57 7.59
N GLU A 68 2.17 8.86 7.88
CA GLU A 68 1.29 9.79 7.17
C GLU A 68 1.72 9.96 5.70
N GLY A 69 0.80 10.42 4.85
CA GLY A 69 1.07 10.68 3.44
C GLY A 69 0.88 9.51 2.47
N PHE A 70 0.42 8.35 2.95
CA PHE A 70 -0.10 7.27 2.11
C PHE A 70 -1.60 7.48 1.84
N ASN A 71 -1.92 8.28 0.83
CA ASN A 71 -3.30 8.67 0.51
C ASN A 71 -3.97 7.66 -0.44
N THR A 72 -5.12 7.12 -0.03
CA THR A 72 -5.83 6.03 -0.74
C THR A 72 -6.65 6.49 -1.94
N VAL A 73 -7.03 7.78 -1.97
CA VAL A 73 -7.79 8.40 -3.05
C VAL A 73 -7.26 9.80 -3.26
N TYR A 74 -6.97 10.15 -4.51
CA TYR A 74 -6.79 11.54 -4.92
C TYR A 74 -8.16 12.23 -4.99
N ASP A 75 -8.38 13.22 -4.13
CA ASP A 75 -9.51 14.13 -4.27
C ASP A 75 -9.03 15.40 -5.01
N GLU A 76 -9.67 15.70 -6.13
CA GLU A 76 -9.34 16.88 -6.94
C GLU A 76 -9.77 18.18 -6.24
N ASP A 77 -10.81 18.13 -5.41
CA ASP A 77 -11.30 19.28 -4.66
C ASP A 77 -10.36 19.61 -3.48
N GLU A 78 -9.67 18.60 -2.93
CA GLU A 78 -8.66 18.78 -1.87
C GLU A 78 -7.25 19.12 -2.41
N HIS A 79 -6.99 18.90 -3.70
CA HIS A 79 -5.66 19.06 -4.31
C HIS A 79 -5.71 19.83 -5.63
N ALA A 80 -6.30 21.02 -5.58
CA ALA A 80 -6.43 21.91 -6.73
C ALA A 80 -5.07 22.41 -7.26
N ASP A 81 -4.04 22.49 -6.40
CA ASP A 81 -2.67 22.84 -6.79
C ASP A 81 -1.77 21.59 -6.85
N LEU A 82 -1.14 21.38 -8.02
CA LEU A 82 -0.20 20.28 -8.25
C LEU A 82 1.04 20.35 -7.35
N CYS A 83 1.38 21.52 -6.82
CA CYS A 83 2.50 21.69 -5.91
C CYS A 83 2.23 21.11 -4.51
N GLU A 84 0.97 21.02 -4.08
CA GLU A 84 0.61 20.38 -2.81
C GLU A 84 0.94 18.88 -2.82
N LEU A 85 0.85 18.25 -3.99
CA LEU A 85 1.22 16.83 -4.19
C LEU A 85 2.72 16.58 -4.11
N LYS A 86 3.54 17.65 -4.09
CA LYS A 86 5.00 17.58 -3.90
C LYS A 86 5.44 17.97 -2.48
N SER A 87 4.49 18.29 -1.61
CA SER A 87 4.79 18.62 -0.22
C SER A 87 5.28 17.39 0.57
N ASN A 88 5.89 17.63 1.72
CA ASN A 88 6.40 16.57 2.60
C ASN A 88 5.29 15.73 3.27
N SER A 89 4.02 16.09 3.10
CA SER A 89 2.88 15.36 3.65
C SER A 89 2.28 14.35 2.67
N VAL A 90 2.82 14.23 1.45
CA VAL A 90 2.33 13.31 0.42
C VAL A 90 3.47 12.39 -0.01
N LEU A 91 3.30 11.08 0.20
CA LEU A 91 4.25 10.04 -0.22
C LEU A 91 3.67 9.20 -1.37
N VAL A 92 2.40 8.83 -1.25
CA VAL A 92 1.70 8.03 -2.23
C VAL A 92 0.30 8.58 -2.43
N VAL A 93 -0.13 8.60 -3.67
CA VAL A 93 -1.50 8.92 -4.04
C VAL A 93 -2.00 7.83 -4.98
N HIS A 94 -3.21 7.37 -4.75
CA HIS A 94 -3.82 6.27 -5.50
C HIS A 94 -5.18 6.68 -6.09
N ASN A 95 -5.68 5.89 -7.05
CA ASN A 95 -6.99 6.06 -7.69
C ASN A 95 -7.18 7.41 -8.42
N PHE A 96 -6.18 7.85 -9.17
CA PHE A 96 -6.31 9.02 -10.03
C PHE A 96 -7.31 8.75 -11.17
N LYS A 97 -8.33 9.61 -11.29
CA LYS A 97 -9.27 9.60 -12.42
C LYS A 97 -8.75 10.36 -13.65
N LYS A 98 -7.55 10.93 -13.57
CA LYS A 98 -6.90 11.69 -14.65
C LYS A 98 -6.19 10.79 -15.66
N ARG A 99 -5.83 11.37 -16.80
CA ARG A 99 -5.03 10.75 -17.87
C ARG A 99 -3.63 10.34 -17.40
N PRO A 100 -3.00 9.30 -18.00
CA PRO A 100 -1.64 8.87 -17.64
C PRO A 100 -0.56 9.96 -17.70
N SER A 101 -0.71 11.00 -18.53
CA SER A 101 0.25 12.11 -18.58
C SER A 101 0.25 12.98 -17.32
N PHE A 102 -0.78 12.91 -16.48
CA PHE A 102 -0.91 13.73 -15.29
C PHE A 102 0.23 13.51 -14.29
N ILE A 103 0.71 12.27 -14.16
CA ILE A 103 1.88 11.95 -13.32
C ILE A 103 3.12 12.72 -13.81
N LYS A 104 3.29 12.85 -15.13
CA LYS A 104 4.39 13.65 -15.72
C LYS A 104 4.17 15.15 -15.51
N GLU A 105 2.92 15.62 -15.56
CA GLU A 105 2.56 17.02 -15.30
C GLU A 105 2.93 17.40 -13.86
N ILE A 106 2.58 16.57 -12.87
CA ILE A 106 3.02 16.75 -11.49
C ILE A 106 4.55 16.74 -11.43
N TRP A 107 5.19 15.68 -11.92
CA TRP A 107 6.65 15.53 -11.84
C TRP A 107 7.41 16.75 -12.41
N ASN A 108 6.99 17.27 -13.56
CA ASN A 108 7.65 18.37 -14.25
C ASN A 108 7.23 19.76 -13.77
N LYS A 109 6.16 19.91 -12.98
CA LYS A 109 5.73 21.21 -12.44
C LYS A 109 6.83 21.77 -11.54
N HIS A 110 7.38 22.92 -11.89
CA HIS A 110 8.24 23.67 -10.96
C HIS A 110 7.37 24.28 -9.87
N CYS A 111 7.79 24.05 -8.63
CA CYS A 111 7.14 24.53 -7.42
C CYS A 111 8.23 25.17 -6.56
N ASP A 112 7.94 26.35 -6.02
CA ASP A 112 8.82 27.03 -5.08
C ASP A 112 8.54 26.44 -3.68
N ILE A 113 9.13 25.28 -3.38
CA ILE A 113 8.97 24.52 -2.12
C ILE A 113 10.25 24.63 -1.29
#